data_AF-A0A7C3U7G1-F1
#
_entry.id   AF-A0A7C3U7G1-F1
#
_cell.length_a   1.000
_cell.length_b   1.000
_cell.length_c   1.000
_cell.angle_alpha   90.00
_cell.angle_beta   90.00
_cell.angle_gamma   90.00
#
_symmetry.space_group_name_H-M   'P 1'
#
loop_
_entity.id
_entity.type
_entity.pdbx_description
1 polymer ?
#
loop_
_entity_poly.entity_id
_entity_poly.type
_entity_poly.pdbx_seq_one_letter_code
_entity_poly.pdbx_strand_id
1 'polypeptide(L)'
;MAVIPSFILKKLYVSGSLRNTGEGCQLQIKNTLAPATITGIGPVTIDGREYSPADVIVQRGNESLSAAEASATRPISFDINTVVTITIKNVTLTPGEHHIGLDVTSREAGRLKWDIADSVGG
;
A
#
# COMPACT_ATOMS: atom_id res chain seq x y z
N MET A 1 18.25 -9.75 -12.85
CA MET A 1 17.04 -9.31 -12.14
C MET A 1 16.74 -7.89 -12.59
N ALA A 2 15.55 -7.66 -13.15
CA ALA A 2 15.12 -6.31 -13.49
C ALA A 2 14.82 -5.56 -12.19
N VAL A 3 15.58 -4.52 -11.89
CA VAL A 3 15.31 -3.64 -10.75
C VAL A 3 14.25 -2.65 -11.21
N ILE A 4 13.07 -2.66 -10.58
CA ILE A 4 12.07 -1.62 -10.83
C ILE A 4 12.55 -0.36 -10.11
N PRO A 5 12.79 0.76 -10.82
CA PRO A 5 13.21 2.00 -10.18
C PRO A 5 12.13 2.55 -9.25
N SER A 6 12.54 3.14 -8.13
CA SER A 6 11.63 3.69 -7.11
C SER A 6 10.67 4.74 -7.67
N PHE A 7 11.12 5.59 -8.61
CA PHE A 7 10.27 6.61 -9.23
C PHE A 7 9.12 6.02 -10.06
N ILE A 8 9.25 4.79 -10.56
CA ILE A 8 8.17 4.10 -11.27
C ILE A 8 7.14 3.59 -10.26
N LEU A 9 7.60 3.04 -9.12
CA LEU A 9 6.71 2.56 -8.04
C LEU A 9 5.89 3.70 -7.45
N LYS A 10 6.47 4.90 -7.29
CA LYS A 10 5.73 6.09 -6.84
C LYS A 10 4.56 6.46 -7.76
N LYS A 11 4.62 6.14 -9.06
CA LYS A 11 3.52 6.40 -10.00
C LYS A 11 2.32 5.47 -9.81
N LEU A 12 2.48 4.39 -9.06
CA LEU A 12 1.37 3.52 -8.69
C LEU A 12 0.51 4.17 -7.59
N TYR A 13 1.05 5.13 -6.85
CA TYR A 13 0.30 5.82 -5.82
C TYR A 13 -0.75 6.76 -6.41
N VAL A 14 -1.93 6.79 -5.81
CA VAL A 14 -2.98 7.76 -6.15
C VAL A 14 -2.79 8.99 -5.27
N SER A 15 -2.22 10.06 -5.84
CA SER A 15 -2.00 11.33 -5.12
C SER A 15 -3.31 11.91 -4.56
N GLY A 16 -3.27 12.42 -3.34
CA GLY A 16 -4.44 12.94 -2.62
C GLY A 16 -5.41 11.86 -2.14
N SER A 17 -5.00 10.59 -2.16
CA SER A 17 -5.84 9.50 -1.63
C SER A 17 -5.69 9.32 -0.12
N LEU A 18 -4.61 9.88 0.47
CA LEU A 18 -4.39 9.82 1.91
C LEU A 18 -5.46 10.61 2.66
N ARG A 19 -6.23 9.91 3.49
CA ARG A 19 -7.29 10.52 4.31
C ARG A 19 -7.51 9.74 5.59
N ASN A 20 -8.00 10.42 6.62
CA ASN A 20 -8.52 9.75 7.81
C ASN A 20 -9.95 9.25 7.55
N THR A 21 -10.30 8.14 8.15
CA THR A 21 -11.63 7.54 8.20
C THR A 21 -11.94 7.10 9.63
N GLY A 22 -13.18 6.66 9.89
CA GLY A 22 -13.55 6.14 11.20
C GLY A 22 -12.79 4.88 11.62
N GLU A 23 -12.17 4.17 10.68
CA GLU A 23 -11.42 2.93 10.93
C GLU A 23 -9.91 3.17 11.10
N GLY A 24 -9.41 4.35 10.72
CA GLY A 24 -7.99 4.69 10.74
C GLY A 24 -7.63 5.62 9.58
N CYS A 25 -6.46 5.44 8.96
CA CYS A 25 -6.10 6.19 7.76
C CYS A 25 -6.12 5.30 6.52
N GLN A 26 -6.54 5.86 5.40
CA GLN A 26 -6.68 5.18 4.12
C GLN A 26 -5.84 5.84 3.05
N LEU A 27 -5.30 5.01 2.15
CA LEU A 27 -4.59 5.44 0.95
C LEU A 27 -4.88 4.48 -0.20
N GLN A 28 -4.59 4.89 -1.43
CA GLN A 28 -4.88 4.09 -2.62
C GLN A 28 -3.67 3.92 -3.53
N ILE A 29 -3.57 2.72 -4.09
CA ILE A 29 -2.56 2.33 -5.07
C ILE A 29 -3.27 1.79 -6.30
N LYS A 30 -2.95 2.34 -7.46
CA LYS A 30 -3.45 1.89 -8.75
C LYS A 30 -2.33 1.25 -9.56
N ASN A 31 -2.54 0.00 -9.97
CA ASN A 31 -1.58 -0.63 -10.87
C ASN A 31 -1.70 -0.04 -12.29
N THR A 32 -0.64 0.59 -12.78
CA THR A 32 -0.56 1.15 -14.13
C THR A 32 0.57 0.55 -14.96
N LEU A 33 1.31 -0.43 -14.42
CA LEU A 33 2.53 -0.96 -15.04
C LEU A 33 2.29 -2.29 -15.74
N ALA A 34 2.05 -3.34 -14.95
CA ALA A 34 1.89 -4.71 -15.44
C ALA A 34 1.17 -5.54 -14.37
N PRO A 35 0.40 -6.57 -14.75
CA PRO A 35 -0.20 -7.49 -13.78
C PRO A 35 0.84 -8.05 -12.82
N ALA A 36 0.50 -8.07 -11.52
CA ALA A 36 1.39 -8.56 -10.48
C ALA A 36 0.63 -9.39 -9.44
N THR A 37 1.34 -10.33 -8.83
CA THR A 37 0.83 -11.21 -7.77
C THR A 37 1.56 -10.86 -6.48
N ILE A 38 0.87 -10.21 -5.55
CA ILE A 38 1.45 -9.86 -4.25
C ILE A 38 1.40 -11.09 -3.33
N THR A 39 2.56 -11.52 -2.87
CA THR A 39 2.74 -12.71 -2.01
C THR A 39 3.24 -12.36 -0.61
N GLY A 40 3.39 -11.07 -0.30
CA GLY A 40 3.71 -10.61 1.04
C GLY A 40 3.61 -9.09 1.13
N ILE A 41 3.18 -8.60 2.29
CA ILE A 41 3.13 -7.18 2.60
C ILE A 41 3.84 -7.00 3.94
N GLY A 42 4.92 -6.23 3.91
CA GLY A 42 5.67 -5.85 5.09
C GLY A 42 5.00 -4.73 5.87
N PRO A 43 5.67 -4.23 6.92
CA PRO A 43 5.13 -3.14 7.70
C PRO A 43 4.97 -1.88 6.84
N VAL A 44 3.95 -1.10 7.16
CA VAL A 44 3.73 0.23 6.58
C VAL A 44 4.37 1.25 7.52
N THR A 45 5.12 2.21 6.99
CA THR A 45 5.68 3.29 7.79
C THR A 45 4.98 4.61 7.47
N ILE A 46 4.59 5.40 8.48
CA ILE A 46 4.10 6.78 8.28
C ILE A 46 4.89 7.70 9.21
N ASP A 47 5.56 8.69 8.65
CA ASP A 47 6.47 9.62 9.35
C ASP A 47 7.52 8.92 10.21
N GLY A 48 8.05 7.80 9.69
CA GLY A 48 9.02 6.96 10.39
C GLY A 48 8.44 6.07 11.48
N ARG A 49 7.13 6.14 11.77
CA ARG A 49 6.45 5.19 12.65
C ARG A 49 6.02 3.95 11.89
N GLU A 50 6.41 2.78 12.40
CA GLU A 50 6.09 1.49 11.81
C GLU A 50 4.73 0.95 12.30
N TYR A 51 3.95 0.40 11.37
CA TYR A 51 2.67 -0.26 11.60
C TYR A 51 2.73 -1.70 11.13
N SER A 52 2.29 -2.61 12.00
CA SER A 52 2.32 -4.05 11.74
C SER A 52 1.37 -4.42 10.59
N PRO A 53 1.72 -5.41 9.73
CA PRO A 53 0.79 -5.94 8.74
C PRO A 53 -0.55 -6.44 9.32
N ALA A 54 -0.58 -6.79 10.61
CA ALA A 54 -1.83 -7.20 11.28
C ALA A 54 -2.83 -6.03 11.43
N ASP A 55 -2.34 -4.79 11.52
CA ASP A 55 -3.14 -3.57 11.63
C ASP A 55 -3.49 -2.98 10.26
N VAL A 56 -3.04 -3.60 9.18
CA VAL A 56 -3.22 -3.12 7.82
C VAL A 56 -4.21 -4.01 7.07
N ILE A 57 -5.23 -3.39 6.50
CA ILE A 57 -6.22 -4.05 5.64
C ILE A 57 -6.02 -3.59 4.21
N VAL A 58 -6.06 -4.55 3.30
CA VAL A 58 -5.95 -4.35 1.87
C VAL A 58 -7.28 -4.72 1.25
N GLN A 59 -7.91 -3.75 0.59
CA GLN A 59 -9.19 -3.93 -0.07
C GLN A 59 -9.05 -3.79 -1.58
N ARG A 60 -9.58 -4.76 -2.32
CA ARG A 60 -9.68 -4.79 -3.78
C ARG A 60 -11.13 -5.05 -4.15
N GLY A 61 -11.83 -4.02 -4.66
CA GLY A 61 -13.27 -4.13 -4.93
C GLY A 61 -14.06 -4.49 -3.67
N ASN A 62 -14.73 -5.64 -3.69
CA ASN A 62 -15.53 -6.15 -2.56
C ASN A 62 -14.74 -7.11 -1.64
N GLU A 63 -13.50 -7.43 -1.99
CA GLU A 63 -12.65 -8.33 -1.21
C GLU A 63 -11.75 -7.51 -0.29
N SER A 64 -11.67 -7.91 0.98
CA SER A 64 -10.73 -7.35 1.95
C SER A 64 -9.89 -8.46 2.58
N LEU A 65 -8.62 -8.17 2.81
CA LEU A 65 -7.65 -9.11 3.38
C LEU A 65 -6.74 -8.36 4.35
N SER A 66 -6.36 -8.98 5.47
CA SER A 66 -5.27 -8.43 6.27
C SER A 66 -3.95 -8.54 5.51
N ALA A 67 -3.11 -7.50 5.58
CA ALA A 67 -1.78 -7.56 4.99
C ALA A 67 -0.93 -8.71 5.56
N ALA A 68 -1.16 -9.12 6.81
CA ALA A 68 -0.52 -10.28 7.43
C ALA A 68 -0.92 -11.62 6.81
N GLU A 69 -2.07 -11.70 6.12
CA GLU A 69 -2.53 -12.93 5.46
C GLU A 69 -1.97 -13.08 4.03
N ALA A 70 -1.45 -12.00 3.45
CA ALA A 70 -0.85 -12.01 2.12
C ALA A 70 0.39 -12.93 2.10
N SER A 71 0.30 -14.02 1.34
CA SER A 71 1.32 -15.08 1.34
C SER A 71 1.38 -15.79 -0.02
N ALA A 72 2.36 -16.68 -0.21
CA ALA A 72 2.43 -17.50 -1.43
C ALA A 72 1.20 -18.40 -1.64
N THR A 73 0.55 -18.83 -0.55
CA THR A 73 -0.67 -19.66 -0.55
C THR A 73 -1.95 -18.84 -0.59
N ARG A 74 -1.90 -17.55 -0.22
CA ARG A 74 -3.01 -16.61 -0.29
C ARG A 74 -2.55 -15.28 -0.90
N PRO A 75 -2.23 -15.27 -2.20
CA PRO A 75 -1.75 -14.07 -2.86
C PRO A 75 -2.87 -13.07 -3.13
N ILE A 76 -2.50 -11.80 -3.29
CA ILE A 76 -3.40 -10.75 -3.76
C ILE A 76 -3.07 -10.45 -5.22
N SER A 77 -4.04 -10.65 -6.12
CA SER A 77 -3.91 -10.26 -7.52
C SER A 77 -4.01 -8.74 -7.66
N PHE A 78 -3.00 -8.14 -8.27
CA PHE A 78 -2.96 -6.71 -8.57
C PHE A 78 -2.90 -6.52 -10.08
N ASP A 79 -4.05 -6.65 -10.74
CA ASP A 79 -4.14 -6.53 -12.20
C ASP A 79 -3.99 -5.09 -12.66
N ILE A 80 -3.59 -4.89 -13.92
CA ILE A 80 -3.53 -3.54 -14.50
C ILE A 80 -4.89 -2.82 -14.39
N ASN A 81 -4.85 -1.52 -14.13
CA ASN A 81 -6.01 -0.67 -13.85
C ASN A 81 -6.80 -1.00 -12.57
N THR A 82 -6.35 -1.97 -11.77
CA THR A 82 -6.94 -2.23 -10.45
C THR A 82 -6.49 -1.16 -9.46
N VAL A 83 -7.45 -0.67 -8.67
CA VAL A 83 -7.17 0.16 -7.49
C VAL A 83 -7.33 -0.70 -6.24
N VAL A 84 -6.33 -0.64 -5.38
CA VAL A 84 -6.33 -1.25 -4.06
C VAL A 84 -6.35 -0.12 -3.03
N THR A 85 -7.23 -0.24 -2.06
CA THR A 85 -7.30 0.66 -0.90
C THR A 85 -6.58 -0.01 0.27
N ILE A 86 -5.59 0.67 0.83
CA ILE A 86 -4.90 0.24 2.04
C ILE A 86 -5.44 1.05 3.20
N THR A 87 -5.85 0.39 4.28
CA THR A 87 -6.33 0.99 5.51
C THR A 87 -5.43 0.58 6.66
N ILE A 88 -4.85 1.56 7.37
CA ILE A 88 -4.07 1.34 8.58
C ILE A 88 -4.98 1.64 9.77
N LYS A 89 -5.32 0.61 10.55
CA LYS A 89 -6.31 0.68 11.62
C LYS A 89 -5.83 1.51 12.81
N ASN A 90 -6.76 2.19 13.47
CA ASN A 90 -6.51 2.96 14.70
C ASN A 90 -5.41 4.04 14.55
N VAL A 91 -5.25 4.57 13.33
CA VAL A 91 -4.32 5.65 13.02
C VAL A 91 -5.10 6.87 12.57
N THR A 92 -4.87 8.00 13.23
CA THR A 92 -5.39 9.29 12.81
C THR A 92 -4.22 10.23 12.59
N LEU A 93 -4.07 10.69 11.36
CA LEU A 93 -3.01 11.62 10.97
C LEU A 93 -3.46 13.07 11.19
N THR A 94 -2.54 13.94 11.59
CA THR A 94 -2.81 15.38 11.65
C THR A 94 -2.96 15.95 10.23
N PRO A 95 -3.70 17.05 10.00
CA PRO A 95 -3.66 17.72 8.70
C PRO A 95 -2.24 18.15 8.33
N GLY A 96 -1.81 17.88 7.11
CA GLY A 96 -0.44 18.15 6.65
C GLY A 96 0.14 17.06 5.76
N GLU A 97 1.41 17.25 5.36
CA GLU A 97 2.18 16.28 4.58
C GLU A 97 2.69 15.14 5.46
N HIS A 98 2.59 13.92 4.94
CA HIS A 98 3.04 12.69 5.59
C HIS A 98 3.90 11.86 4.64
N HIS A 99 4.95 11.27 5.19
CA HIS A 99 5.84 10.36 4.46
C HIS A 99 5.41 8.91 4.70
N ILE A 100 4.96 8.23 3.64
CA ILE A 100 4.52 6.83 3.71
C ILE A 100 5.55 5.93 3.04
N GLY A 101 5.97 4.88 3.73
CA GLY A 101 6.81 3.81 3.21
C GLY A 101 6.01 2.51 3.11
N LEU A 102 6.17 1.83 1.99
CA LEU A 102 5.53 0.54 1.71
C LEU A 102 6.58 -0.50 1.32
N ASP A 103 6.42 -1.70 1.88
CA ASP A 103 7.26 -2.87 1.60
C ASP A 103 6.37 -4.01 1.13
N VAL A 104 6.54 -4.43 -0.12
CA VAL A 104 5.66 -5.41 -0.75
C VAL A 104 6.52 -6.45 -1.46
N THR A 105 6.16 -7.72 -1.35
CA THR A 105 6.79 -8.80 -2.10
C THR A 105 5.83 -9.28 -3.17
N SER A 106 6.27 -9.25 -4.43
CA SER A 106 5.54 -9.85 -5.56
C SER A 106 6.28 -11.05 -6.11
N ARG A 107 5.52 -11.94 -6.76
CA ARG A 107 6.08 -13.13 -7.42
C ARG A 107 6.95 -12.76 -8.62
N GLU A 108 6.56 -11.72 -9.35
CA GLU A 108 7.15 -11.33 -10.64
C GLU A 108 8.37 -10.43 -10.48
N ALA A 109 8.35 -9.51 -9.50
CA ALA A 109 9.38 -8.49 -9.33
C ALA A 109 10.19 -8.63 -8.02
N GLY A 110 9.82 -9.58 -7.15
CA GLY A 110 10.45 -9.77 -5.85
C GLY A 110 10.05 -8.69 -4.84
N ARG A 111 10.96 -8.34 -3.94
CA ARG A 111 10.71 -7.32 -2.91
C ARG A 111 10.82 -5.92 -3.51
N LEU A 112 9.76 -5.15 -3.34
CA LEU A 112 9.57 -3.80 -3.83
C LEU A 112 9.40 -2.89 -2.62
N LYS A 113 10.19 -1.82 -2.58
CA LYS A 113 10.11 -0.79 -1.54
C LYS A 113 9.99 0.57 -2.18
N TRP A 114 9.10 1.39 -1.65
CA TRP A 114 8.99 2.77 -2.11
C TRP A 114 8.49 3.69 -1.00
N ASP A 115 8.96 4.92 -1.08
CA ASP A 115 8.62 6.02 -0.19
C ASP A 115 7.90 7.11 -0.98
N ILE A 116 6.75 7.53 -0.49
CA ILE A 116 5.88 8.55 -1.09
C ILE A 116 5.55 9.61 -0.04
N ALA A 117 5.22 10.80 -0.52
CA ALA A 117 4.65 11.86 0.30
C ALA A 117 3.23 12.15 -0.19
N ASP A 118 2.30 12.30 0.74
CA ASP A 118 0.93 12.76 0.45
C ASP A 118 0.40 13.52 1.65
N SER A 119 -0.65 14.31 1.45
CA SER A 119 -1.18 15.17 2.51
C SER A 119 -2.60 14.77 2.89
N VAL A 120 -2.87 14.77 4.21
CA VAL A 120 -4.25 14.70 4.70
C VAL A 120 -4.85 16.10 4.67
N GLY A 121 -5.96 16.24 3.96
CA GLY A 121 -6.77 17.46 3.95
C GLY A 121 -7.35 17.76 5.34
N GLY A 122 -7.34 19.03 5.73
CA GLY A 122 -7.96 19.53 6.95
C GLY A 122 -9.46 19.76 6.82
#